data_AF-M7BAD9-F1
#
_entry.id   AF-M7BAD9-F1
#
_cell.length_a   1.000
_cell.length_b   1.000
_cell.length_c   1.000
_cell.angle_alpha   90.00
_cell.angle_beta   90.00
_cell.angle_gamma   90.00
#
_symmetry.space_group_name_H-M   'P 1'
#
loop_
_entity.id
_entity.type
_entity.pdbx_description
1 polymer ?
#
loop_
_entity_poly.entity_id
_entity_poly.type
_entity_poly.pdbx_seq_one_letter_code
_entity_poly.pdbx_strand_id
1 'polypeptide(L)'
;MFLFREIIRRKAVQALYKFYLIAPNQVQHIHDKFRKALCDRDVGVMAASLQIYLQMIKKNASGYKDLTESFVTILKQVVGGKLPIDFNYHSVPAPWLQIQLLRILGLLGKDDPRTSELMYDVLDESLRRAEINHNITYGLKALTYVIQQDPNLALQHQMTIIECLDHPDPIIKRETLELLYRITNGQNVTVIVQKMLDYLRQSKEEYTIINLTGKIAELAEKYPFLLLKI
;
A
#
# COMPACT_ATOMS: atom_id res chain seq x y z
N MET A 1 -21.00 -27.94 4.14
CA MET A 1 -21.95 -27.43 3.12
C MET A 1 -21.88 -25.91 2.91
N PHE A 2 -21.55 -25.08 3.93
CA PHE A 2 -21.47 -23.61 3.81
C PHE A 2 -20.25 -23.08 3.03
N LEU A 3 -19.04 -23.62 3.25
CA LEU A 3 -17.80 -23.20 2.56
C LEU A 3 -17.87 -23.29 1.02
N PHE A 4 -18.63 -24.23 0.48
CA PHE A 4 -18.75 -24.43 -0.97
C PHE A 4 -19.52 -23.28 -1.64
N ARG A 5 -20.51 -22.69 -0.94
CA ARG A 5 -21.27 -21.54 -1.45
C ARG A 5 -20.43 -20.27 -1.52
N GLU A 6 -19.53 -20.05 -0.56
CA GLU A 6 -18.67 -18.86 -0.51
C GLU A 6 -17.61 -18.88 -1.62
N ILE A 7 -16.99 -20.03 -1.87
CA ILE A 7 -16.06 -20.22 -2.98
C ILE A 7 -16.75 -19.96 -4.32
N ILE A 8 -17.98 -20.43 -4.49
CA ILE A 8 -18.78 -20.18 -5.69
C ILE A 8 -19.07 -18.68 -5.83
N ARG A 9 -19.51 -17.99 -4.77
CA ARG A 9 -19.77 -16.54 -4.82
C ARG A 9 -18.51 -15.76 -5.19
N ARG A 10 -17.36 -16.09 -4.59
CA ARG A 10 -16.08 -15.46 -4.90
C ARG A 10 -15.70 -15.63 -6.37
N LYS A 11 -15.81 -16.85 -6.90
CA LYS A 11 -15.56 -17.14 -8.32
C LYS A 11 -16.57 -16.42 -9.24
N ALA A 12 -17.83 -16.35 -8.84
CA ALA A 12 -18.88 -15.66 -9.60
C ALA A 12 -18.58 -14.16 -9.71
N VAL A 13 -18.14 -13.52 -8.62
CA VAL A 13 -17.74 -12.09 -8.61
C VAL A 13 -16.57 -11.85 -9.58
N GLN A 14 -15.58 -12.73 -9.60
CA GLN A 14 -14.45 -12.62 -10.55
C GLN A 14 -14.88 -12.88 -12.00
N ALA A 15 -15.73 -13.87 -12.25
CA ALA A 15 -16.27 -14.16 -13.58
C ALA A 15 -17.11 -13.00 -14.12
N LEU A 16 -17.96 -12.41 -13.27
CA LEU A 16 -18.73 -11.21 -13.58
C LEU A 16 -17.81 -10.05 -14.01
N TYR A 17 -16.73 -9.81 -13.27
CA TYR A 17 -15.75 -8.80 -13.67
C TYR A 17 -15.10 -9.10 -15.02
N LYS A 18 -14.81 -10.38 -15.33
CA LYS A 18 -14.31 -10.75 -16.67
C LYS A 18 -15.32 -10.45 -17.77
N PHE A 19 -16.61 -10.72 -17.56
CA PHE A 19 -17.65 -10.34 -18.53
C PHE A 19 -17.73 -8.82 -18.72
N TYR A 20 -17.62 -8.04 -17.63
CA TYR A 20 -17.58 -6.58 -17.72
C TYR A 20 -16.39 -6.06 -18.54
N LEU A 21 -15.23 -6.71 -18.45
CA LEU A 21 -14.07 -6.34 -19.26
C LEU A 21 -14.24 -6.68 -20.75
N ILE A 22 -15.03 -7.71 -21.08
CA ILE A 22 -15.22 -8.17 -22.47
C ILE A 22 -16.36 -7.41 -23.15
N ALA A 23 -17.48 -7.22 -22.45
CA ALA A 23 -18.71 -6.67 -23.02
C ALA A 23 -19.42 -5.75 -22.00
N PRO A 24 -18.86 -4.56 -21.68
CA PRO A 24 -19.40 -3.68 -20.64
C PRO A 24 -20.86 -3.27 -20.89
N ASN A 25 -21.25 -3.09 -22.15
CA ASN A 25 -22.61 -2.72 -22.55
C ASN A 25 -23.66 -3.80 -22.21
N GLN A 26 -23.24 -5.06 -22.09
CA GLN A 26 -24.14 -6.18 -21.77
C GLN A 26 -24.35 -6.37 -20.26
N VAL A 27 -23.57 -5.68 -19.42
CA VAL A 27 -23.57 -5.88 -17.96
C VAL A 27 -23.60 -4.56 -17.19
N GLN A 28 -24.48 -3.64 -17.58
CA GLN A 28 -24.58 -2.31 -16.96
C GLN A 28 -24.94 -2.36 -15.46
N HIS A 29 -25.72 -3.35 -15.02
CA HIS A 29 -26.12 -3.53 -13.61
C HIS A 29 -25.07 -4.22 -12.73
N ILE A 30 -23.85 -4.44 -13.23
CA ILE A 30 -22.83 -5.20 -12.52
C ILE A 30 -22.24 -4.43 -11.33
N HIS A 31 -22.27 -3.10 -11.38
CA HIS A 31 -21.77 -2.25 -10.31
C HIS A 31 -22.51 -2.50 -8.98
N ASP A 32 -23.82 -2.70 -9.01
CA ASP A 32 -24.61 -3.05 -7.83
C ASP A 32 -24.21 -4.41 -7.23
N LYS A 33 -23.82 -5.36 -8.09
CA LYS A 33 -23.35 -6.67 -7.65
C LYS A 33 -21.98 -6.56 -6.96
N PHE A 34 -21.09 -5.70 -7.45
CA PHE A 34 -19.82 -5.42 -6.78
C PHE A 34 -20.01 -4.65 -5.47
N ARG A 35 -20.93 -3.68 -5.39
CA ARG A 35 -21.26 -3.01 -4.12
C ARG A 35 -21.79 -4.00 -3.08
N LYS A 36 -22.69 -4.90 -3.48
CA LYS A 36 -23.18 -5.98 -2.60
C LYS A 36 -22.06 -6.94 -2.16
N ALA A 37 -21.14 -7.28 -3.06
CA ALA A 37 -20.00 -8.12 -2.75
C ALA A 37 -18.99 -7.44 -1.80
N LEU A 38 -18.85 -6.11 -1.86
CA LEU A 38 -18.03 -5.33 -0.92
C LEU A 38 -18.55 -5.38 0.52
N CYS A 39 -19.86 -5.50 0.70
CA CYS A 39 -20.50 -5.63 2.02
C CYS A 39 -20.81 -7.10 2.38
N ASP A 40 -20.20 -8.08 1.70
CA ASP A 40 -20.45 -9.49 1.96
C ASP A 40 -19.93 -9.91 3.34
N ARG A 41 -20.65 -10.82 4.00
CA ARG A 41 -20.24 -11.37 5.30
C ARG A 41 -19.02 -12.27 5.16
N ASP A 42 -18.84 -12.90 4.00
CA ASP A 42 -17.65 -13.68 3.71
C ASP A 42 -16.50 -12.75 3.29
N VAL A 43 -15.43 -12.76 4.08
CA VAL A 43 -14.23 -11.96 3.84
C VAL A 43 -13.59 -12.30 2.49
N GLY A 44 -13.70 -13.56 2.02
CA GLY A 44 -13.18 -13.98 0.72
C GLY A 44 -13.91 -13.34 -0.46
N VAL A 45 -15.24 -13.20 -0.38
CA VAL A 45 -16.07 -12.49 -1.37
C VAL A 45 -15.79 -10.98 -1.33
N MET A 46 -15.74 -10.39 -0.14
CA MET A 46 -15.36 -8.98 0.03
C MET A 46 -13.98 -8.69 -0.58
N ALA A 47 -12.98 -9.53 -0.28
CA ALA A 47 -11.62 -9.41 -0.80
C ALA A 47 -11.58 -9.44 -2.34
N ALA A 48 -12.34 -10.34 -2.96
CA ALA A 48 -12.45 -10.40 -4.42
C ALA A 48 -13.07 -9.13 -4.99
N SER A 49 -14.08 -8.57 -4.32
CA SER A 49 -14.68 -7.29 -4.70
C SER A 49 -13.70 -6.12 -4.57
N LEU A 50 -12.94 -6.05 -3.47
CA LEU A 50 -11.87 -5.06 -3.29
C LEU A 50 -10.87 -5.14 -4.45
N GLN A 51 -10.57 -6.33 -4.97
CA GLN A 51 -9.56 -6.49 -6.01
C GLN A 51 -10.06 -5.93 -7.33
N ILE A 52 -11.35 -6.10 -7.59
CA ILE A 52 -12.05 -5.51 -8.73
C ILE A 52 -12.05 -3.99 -8.61
N TYR A 53 -12.42 -3.44 -7.45
CA TYR A 53 -12.41 -1.99 -7.21
C TYR A 53 -11.04 -1.37 -7.40
N LEU A 54 -9.95 -2.00 -6.94
CA LEU A 54 -8.60 -1.51 -7.18
C LEU A 54 -8.32 -1.34 -8.69
N GLN A 55 -8.77 -2.28 -9.53
CA GLN A 55 -8.59 -2.17 -10.98
C GLN A 55 -9.48 -1.09 -11.62
N MET A 56 -10.71 -0.93 -11.14
CA MET A 56 -11.65 0.06 -11.66
C MET A 56 -11.25 1.49 -11.28
N ILE A 57 -10.81 1.69 -10.04
CA ILE A 57 -10.36 2.99 -9.51
C ILE A 57 -9.06 3.43 -10.20
N LYS A 58 -8.14 2.49 -10.51
CA LYS A 58 -6.96 2.80 -11.34
C LYS A 58 -7.30 3.38 -12.70
N LYS A 59 -8.44 2.99 -13.29
CA LYS A 59 -8.90 3.49 -14.59
C LYS A 59 -9.68 4.80 -14.46
N ASN A 60 -10.50 4.93 -13.43
CA ASN A 60 -11.29 6.13 -13.15
C ASN A 60 -11.54 6.27 -11.65
N ALA A 61 -10.72 7.06 -10.95
CA ALA A 61 -10.89 7.26 -9.51
C ALA A 61 -12.12 8.11 -9.16
N SER A 62 -12.44 9.11 -10.00
CA SER A 62 -13.52 10.08 -9.73
C SER A 62 -14.89 9.42 -9.56
N GLY A 63 -15.15 8.33 -10.29
CA GLY A 63 -16.43 7.60 -10.26
C GLY A 63 -16.67 6.73 -9.02
N TYR A 64 -15.73 6.67 -8.08
CA TYR A 64 -15.83 5.81 -6.88
C TYR A 64 -15.52 6.56 -5.57
N LYS A 65 -15.44 7.90 -5.60
CA LYS A 65 -15.17 8.69 -4.38
C LYS A 65 -16.25 8.52 -3.31
N ASP A 66 -17.49 8.23 -3.73
CA ASP A 66 -18.62 7.92 -2.85
C ASP A 66 -18.39 6.65 -2.00
N LEU A 67 -17.46 5.77 -2.40
CA LEU A 67 -17.12 4.56 -1.65
C LEU A 67 -16.00 4.75 -0.62
N THR A 68 -15.41 5.95 -0.51
CA THR A 68 -14.27 6.21 0.36
C THR A 68 -14.53 5.79 1.81
N GLU A 69 -15.66 6.21 2.38
CA GLU A 69 -16.02 5.86 3.77
C GLU A 69 -16.22 4.35 3.96
N SER A 70 -16.67 3.65 2.93
CA SER A 70 -16.80 2.19 2.97
C SER A 70 -15.42 1.53 3.08
N PHE A 71 -14.46 1.97 2.27
CA PHE A 71 -13.08 1.46 2.34
C PHE A 71 -12.39 1.82 3.66
N VAL A 72 -12.58 3.04 4.17
CA VAL A 72 -12.10 3.46 5.50
C VAL A 72 -12.67 2.56 6.59
N THR A 73 -13.97 2.28 6.56
CA THR A 73 -14.65 1.42 7.54
C THR A 73 -14.09 0.00 7.52
N ILE A 74 -13.91 -0.58 6.32
CA ILE A 74 -13.33 -1.93 6.19
C ILE A 74 -11.88 -1.93 6.71
N LEU A 75 -11.09 -0.91 6.41
CA LEU A 75 -9.71 -0.82 6.90
C LEU A 75 -9.67 -0.71 8.43
N LYS A 76 -10.54 0.10 9.05
CA LYS A 76 -10.69 0.17 10.52
C LYS A 76 -11.02 -1.20 11.12
N GLN A 77 -11.89 -1.99 10.48
CA GLN A 77 -12.20 -3.35 10.93
C GLN A 77 -11.02 -4.30 10.81
N VAL A 78 -10.28 -4.25 9.69
CA VAL A 78 -9.10 -5.08 9.46
C VAL A 78 -8.00 -4.77 10.46
N VAL A 79 -7.60 -3.50 10.57
CA VAL A 79 -6.54 -3.04 11.50
C VAL A 79 -6.92 -3.33 12.94
N GLY A 80 -8.20 -3.17 13.28
CA GLY A 80 -8.78 -3.51 14.57
C GLY A 80 -8.82 -5.01 14.90
N GLY A 81 -8.43 -5.90 13.98
CA GLY A 81 -8.43 -7.34 14.21
C GLY A 81 -9.84 -7.96 14.26
N LYS A 82 -10.84 -7.33 13.64
CA LYS A 82 -12.24 -7.80 13.69
C LYS A 82 -12.57 -8.92 12.68
N LEU A 83 -11.62 -9.28 11.81
CA LEU A 83 -11.79 -10.36 10.85
C LEU A 83 -11.46 -11.72 11.47
N PRO A 84 -11.92 -12.85 10.87
CA PRO A 84 -11.57 -14.18 11.34
C PRO A 84 -10.05 -14.41 11.37
N ILE A 85 -9.58 -15.14 12.38
CA ILE A 85 -8.15 -15.36 12.63
C ILE A 85 -7.43 -16.07 11.47
N ASP A 86 -8.15 -16.83 10.64
CA ASP A 86 -7.61 -17.51 9.46
C ASP A 86 -7.04 -16.54 8.41
N PHE A 87 -7.44 -15.27 8.47
CA PHE A 87 -6.88 -14.21 7.62
C PHE A 87 -5.63 -13.58 8.23
N ASN A 88 -5.32 -13.87 9.49
CA ASN A 88 -4.11 -13.36 10.13
C ASN A 88 -2.89 -14.10 9.59
N TYR A 89 -1.78 -13.37 9.49
CA TYR A 89 -0.51 -13.93 9.05
C TYR A 89 0.59 -13.47 10.00
N HIS A 90 1.28 -14.41 10.65
CA HIS A 90 2.29 -14.12 11.69
C HIS A 90 1.82 -13.04 12.69
N SER A 91 0.60 -13.22 13.24
CA SER A 91 -0.03 -12.31 14.21
C SER A 91 -0.47 -10.95 13.66
N VAL A 92 -0.35 -10.73 12.35
CA VAL A 92 -0.83 -9.52 11.67
C VAL A 92 -2.26 -9.73 11.19
N PRO A 93 -3.20 -8.81 11.50
CA PRO A 93 -4.56 -8.88 10.98
C PRO A 93 -4.67 -8.69 9.47
N ALA A 94 -5.17 -9.70 8.74
CA ALA A 94 -5.42 -9.68 7.28
C ALA A 94 -4.52 -8.75 6.44
N PRO A 95 -3.20 -9.00 6.43
CA PRO A 95 -2.21 -8.06 5.92
C PRO A 95 -2.43 -7.66 4.46
N TRP A 96 -2.75 -8.63 3.61
CA TRP A 96 -2.98 -8.36 2.18
C TRP A 96 -4.18 -7.45 1.94
N LEU A 97 -5.22 -7.53 2.78
CA LEU A 97 -6.36 -6.64 2.71
C LEU A 97 -5.99 -5.22 3.14
N GLN A 98 -5.16 -5.06 4.17
CA GLN A 98 -4.66 -3.73 4.56
C GLN A 98 -3.94 -3.05 3.40
N ILE A 99 -2.98 -3.73 2.76
CA ILE A 99 -2.21 -3.17 1.63
C ILE A 99 -3.14 -2.77 0.49
N GLN A 100 -4.12 -3.61 0.20
CA GLN A 100 -5.05 -3.39 -0.90
C GLN A 100 -5.98 -2.21 -0.64
N LEU A 101 -6.50 -2.08 0.59
CA LEU A 101 -7.32 -0.95 1.02
C LEU A 101 -6.53 0.36 1.03
N LEU A 102 -5.30 0.34 1.55
CA LEU A 102 -4.40 1.51 1.53
C LEU A 102 -4.13 1.96 0.08
N ARG A 103 -3.93 1.03 -0.86
CA ARG A 103 -3.80 1.36 -2.29
C ARG A 103 -5.07 1.96 -2.89
N ILE A 104 -6.25 1.46 -2.52
CA ILE A 104 -7.54 1.98 -3.00
C ILE A 104 -7.77 3.39 -2.48
N LEU A 105 -7.72 3.57 -1.16
CA LEU A 105 -7.82 4.86 -0.50
C LEU A 105 -6.80 5.82 -1.11
N GLY A 106 -5.62 5.31 -1.41
CA GLY A 106 -4.59 6.14 -1.97
C GLY A 106 -4.83 6.68 -3.37
N LEU A 107 -5.53 5.93 -4.20
CA LEU A 107 -5.95 6.42 -5.50
C LEU A 107 -7.13 7.39 -5.40
N LEU A 108 -7.98 7.26 -4.38
CA LEU A 108 -9.16 8.09 -4.18
C LEU A 108 -8.83 9.47 -3.59
N GLY A 109 -7.86 9.54 -2.66
CA GLY A 109 -7.43 10.78 -2.01
C GLY A 109 -6.47 11.62 -2.85
N LYS A 110 -5.90 11.05 -3.92
CA LYS A 110 -4.93 11.76 -4.78
C LYS A 110 -5.53 13.07 -5.31
N ASP A 111 -4.81 14.17 -5.07
CA ASP A 111 -5.18 15.53 -5.47
C ASP A 111 -6.56 15.98 -4.96
N ASP A 112 -7.06 15.36 -3.88
CA ASP A 112 -8.35 15.68 -3.25
C ASP A 112 -8.23 15.74 -1.72
N PRO A 113 -8.08 16.97 -1.16
CA PRO A 113 -7.99 17.16 0.28
C PRO A 113 -9.24 16.70 1.04
N ARG A 114 -10.44 16.88 0.47
CA ARG A 114 -11.71 16.51 1.14
C ARG A 114 -11.82 15.00 1.29
N THR A 115 -11.49 14.28 0.23
CA THR A 115 -11.50 12.80 0.25
C THR A 115 -10.39 12.27 1.16
N SER A 116 -9.22 12.92 1.17
CA SER A 116 -8.08 12.54 2.03
C SER A 116 -8.36 12.73 3.53
N GLU A 117 -9.09 13.77 3.91
CA GLU A 117 -9.43 14.07 5.30
C GLU A 117 -10.20 12.91 5.97
N LEU A 118 -11.07 12.23 5.21
CA LEU A 118 -11.80 11.04 5.68
C LEU A 118 -10.90 9.86 6.06
N MET A 119 -9.64 9.87 5.62
CA MET A 119 -8.69 8.77 5.77
C MET A 119 -7.72 8.96 6.95
N TYR A 120 -7.53 10.20 7.44
CA TYR A 120 -6.48 10.50 8.41
C TYR A 120 -6.54 9.62 9.66
N ASP A 121 -7.72 9.48 10.27
CA ASP A 121 -7.91 8.64 11.45
C ASP A 121 -7.46 7.19 11.24
N VAL A 122 -7.83 6.59 10.10
CA VAL A 122 -7.52 5.17 9.85
C VAL A 122 -6.06 4.99 9.45
N LEU A 123 -5.45 5.97 8.78
CA LEU A 123 -4.04 5.97 8.45
C LEU A 123 -3.19 6.09 9.73
N ASP A 124 -3.55 7.00 10.64
CA ASP A 124 -2.90 7.15 11.94
C ASP A 124 -2.96 5.86 12.78
N GLU A 125 -4.15 5.26 12.91
CA GLU A 125 -4.30 3.98 13.61
C GLU A 125 -3.48 2.85 12.94
N SER A 126 -3.42 2.84 11.60
CA SER A 126 -2.62 1.85 10.85
C SER A 126 -1.12 2.00 11.13
N LEU A 127 -0.62 3.24 11.21
CA LEU A 127 0.77 3.55 11.52
C LEU A 127 1.13 3.14 12.95
N ARG A 128 0.32 3.56 13.94
CA ARG A 128 0.52 3.18 15.35
C ARG A 128 0.57 1.67 15.55
N ARG A 129 -0.30 0.92 14.88
CA ARG A 129 -0.28 -0.56 14.96
C ARG A 129 0.89 -1.20 14.22
N ALA A 130 1.41 -0.59 13.16
CA ALA A 130 2.59 -1.10 12.48
C ALA A 130 3.84 -0.97 13.36
N GLU A 131 3.97 0.15 14.08
CA GLU A 131 5.03 0.38 15.06
C GLU A 131 4.99 -0.65 16.21
N ILE A 132 3.81 -0.87 16.79
CA ILE A 132 3.64 -1.82 17.92
C ILE A 132 3.95 -3.26 17.52
N ASN A 133 3.55 -3.69 16.32
CA ASN A 133 3.69 -5.09 15.90
C ASN A 133 5.05 -5.40 15.25
N HIS A 134 6.01 -4.47 15.26
CA HIS A 134 7.27 -4.55 14.50
C HIS A 134 7.06 -4.92 13.03
N ASN A 135 5.87 -4.61 12.50
CA ASN A 135 5.39 -5.12 11.23
C ASN A 135 5.69 -4.09 10.14
N ILE A 136 7.00 -3.87 10.05
CA ILE A 136 7.66 -2.76 9.37
C ILE A 136 7.23 -2.63 7.90
N THR A 137 6.88 -3.72 7.21
CA THR A 137 6.40 -3.71 5.81
C THR A 137 5.13 -2.87 5.62
N TYR A 138 4.27 -2.77 6.63
CA TYR A 138 2.98 -2.06 6.56
C TYR A 138 3.13 -0.60 6.92
N GLY A 139 3.94 -0.30 7.95
CA GLY A 139 4.39 1.06 8.25
C GLY A 139 5.06 1.68 7.04
N LEU A 140 5.96 0.93 6.38
CA LEU A 140 6.58 1.36 5.13
C LEU A 140 5.59 1.62 4.00
N LYS A 141 4.63 0.72 3.73
CA LYS A 141 3.65 0.94 2.66
C LYS A 141 2.69 2.09 2.95
N ALA A 142 2.30 2.28 4.22
CA ALA A 142 1.49 3.41 4.65
C ALA A 142 2.29 4.72 4.55
N LEU A 143 3.56 4.72 4.98
CA LEU A 143 4.47 5.87 4.86
C LEU A 143 4.77 6.22 3.40
N THR A 144 5.05 5.24 2.53
CA THR A 144 5.20 5.44 1.06
C THR A 144 4.02 6.20 0.49
N TYR A 145 2.83 5.94 1.01
CA TYR A 145 1.61 6.57 0.56
C TYR A 145 1.40 7.97 1.16
N VAL A 146 1.65 8.15 2.46
CA VAL A 146 1.60 9.46 3.13
C VAL A 146 2.64 10.42 2.54
N ILE A 147 3.83 9.94 2.20
CA ILE A 147 4.91 10.71 1.56
C ILE A 147 4.54 11.22 0.16
N GLN A 148 3.66 10.51 -0.56
CA GLN A 148 3.15 11.01 -1.84
C GLN A 148 2.27 12.25 -1.66
N GLN A 149 1.68 12.45 -0.47
CA GLN A 149 0.77 13.53 -0.16
C GLN A 149 1.48 14.68 0.57
N ASP A 150 2.34 14.36 1.55
CA ASP A 150 3.21 15.31 2.25
C ASP A 150 4.56 14.66 2.60
N PRO A 151 5.62 14.96 1.81
CA PRO A 151 6.96 14.44 2.06
C PRO A 151 7.55 14.84 3.42
N ASN A 152 7.09 15.95 4.01
CA ASN A 152 7.65 16.45 5.28
C ASN A 152 7.22 15.62 6.48
N LEU A 153 6.05 14.99 6.42
CA LEU A 153 5.53 14.18 7.54
C LEU A 153 6.44 12.99 7.85
N ALA A 154 7.08 12.41 6.82
CA ALA A 154 7.99 11.29 7.02
C ALA A 154 9.40 11.67 7.47
N LEU A 155 9.79 12.95 7.34
CA LEU A 155 11.06 13.41 7.89
C LEU A 155 11.08 13.24 9.42
N GLN A 156 9.93 13.39 10.07
CA GLN A 156 9.78 13.17 11.52
C GLN A 156 10.08 11.72 11.93
N HIS A 157 9.88 10.76 11.03
CA HIS A 157 10.06 9.33 11.27
C HIS A 157 11.28 8.74 10.53
N GLN A 158 12.18 9.57 10.00
CA GLN A 158 13.30 9.12 9.18
C GLN A 158 14.18 8.08 9.90
N MET A 159 14.43 8.24 11.20
CA MET A 159 15.21 7.29 11.99
C MET A 159 14.56 5.91 12.03
N THR A 160 13.26 5.85 12.33
CA THR A 160 12.48 4.61 12.32
C THR A 160 12.47 3.96 10.94
N ILE A 161 12.36 4.75 9.86
CA ILE A 161 12.46 4.24 8.49
C ILE A 161 13.84 3.63 8.22
N ILE A 162 14.93 4.27 8.68
CA ILE A 162 16.29 3.74 8.50
C ILE A 162 16.49 2.42 9.26
N GLU A 163 15.96 2.29 10.48
CA GLU A 163 16.02 1.05 11.27
C GLU A 163 15.38 -0.15 10.55
N CYS A 164 14.45 0.11 9.63
CA CYS A 164 13.83 -0.93 8.81
C CYS A 164 14.82 -1.65 7.87
N LEU A 165 16.00 -1.06 7.61
CA LEU A 165 17.05 -1.68 6.80
C LEU A 165 17.74 -2.86 7.53
N ASP A 166 17.59 -2.96 8.85
CA ASP A 166 18.16 -4.06 9.64
C ASP A 166 17.27 -5.32 9.63
N HIS A 167 16.05 -5.23 9.09
CA HIS A 167 15.09 -6.33 9.07
C HIS A 167 15.59 -7.53 8.24
N PRO A 168 15.44 -8.80 8.67
CA PRO A 168 15.92 -9.97 7.92
C PRO A 168 15.28 -10.21 6.54
N ASP A 169 14.21 -9.48 6.20
CA ASP A 169 13.43 -9.68 4.97
C ASP A 169 13.94 -8.76 3.84
N PRO A 170 14.47 -9.31 2.74
CA PRO A 170 14.99 -8.52 1.63
C PRO A 170 13.91 -7.67 0.92
N ILE A 171 12.64 -8.05 0.96
CA ILE A 171 11.53 -7.27 0.39
C ILE A 171 11.34 -5.98 1.19
N ILE A 172 11.37 -6.09 2.53
CA ILE A 172 11.27 -4.93 3.41
C ILE A 172 12.42 -3.97 3.15
N LYS A 173 13.66 -4.46 3.10
CA LYS A 173 14.82 -3.62 2.83
C LYS A 173 14.69 -2.85 1.50
N ARG A 174 14.17 -3.48 0.43
CA ARG A 174 13.95 -2.81 -0.86
C ARG A 174 12.89 -1.72 -0.80
N GLU A 175 11.76 -2.01 -0.17
CA GLU A 175 10.69 -1.01 0.02
C GLU A 175 11.19 0.14 0.90
N THR A 176 12.03 -0.13 1.90
CA THR A 176 12.69 0.90 2.71
C THR A 176 13.57 1.80 1.88
N LEU A 177 14.40 1.24 1.01
CA LEU A 177 15.28 2.02 0.14
C LEU A 177 14.50 2.84 -0.89
N GLU A 178 13.42 2.29 -1.43
CA GLU A 178 12.48 3.04 -2.28
C GLU A 178 11.86 4.21 -1.51
N LEU A 179 11.54 4.01 -0.24
CA LEU A 179 10.97 5.07 0.59
C LEU A 179 11.96 6.19 0.87
N LEU A 180 13.16 5.81 1.31
CA LEU A 180 14.25 6.74 1.59
C LEU A 180 14.60 7.57 0.35
N TYR A 181 14.63 6.94 -0.83
CA TYR A 181 14.81 7.62 -2.10
C TYR A 181 13.79 8.76 -2.31
N ARG A 182 12.51 8.48 -2.06
CA ARG A 182 11.42 9.45 -2.29
C ARG A 182 11.43 10.65 -1.34
N ILE A 183 11.85 10.45 -0.08
CA ILE A 183 11.94 11.53 0.92
C ILE A 183 13.27 12.30 0.88
N THR A 184 14.13 12.00 -0.09
CA THR A 184 15.46 12.61 -0.18
C THR A 184 15.37 14.10 -0.50
N ASN A 185 16.09 14.90 0.30
CA ASN A 185 16.25 16.35 0.16
C ASN A 185 17.70 16.76 0.51
N GLY A 186 18.02 18.05 0.38
CA GLY A 186 19.39 18.54 0.61
C GLY A 186 19.91 18.37 2.05
N GLN A 187 19.06 18.15 3.04
CA GLN A 187 19.47 17.96 4.44
C GLN A 187 19.80 16.50 4.76
N ASN A 188 19.16 15.55 4.09
CA ASN A 188 19.29 14.12 4.40
C ASN A 188 19.94 13.26 3.30
N VAL A 189 20.18 13.82 2.10
CA VAL A 189 20.71 13.10 0.93
C VAL A 189 21.99 12.31 1.26
N THR A 190 22.89 12.89 2.04
CA THR A 190 24.17 12.25 2.40
C THR A 190 23.96 10.96 3.18
N VAL A 191 23.08 10.98 4.18
CA VAL A 191 22.78 9.82 5.02
C VAL A 191 22.07 8.74 4.20
N ILE A 192 21.13 9.14 3.35
CA ILE A 192 20.34 8.21 2.54
C ILE A 192 21.22 7.51 1.50
N VAL A 193 22.05 8.25 0.77
CA VAL A 193 22.98 7.68 -0.23
C VAL A 193 23.96 6.73 0.45
N GLN A 194 24.48 7.07 1.63
CA GLN A 194 25.35 6.16 2.38
C GLN A 194 24.65 4.84 2.69
N LYS A 195 23.40 4.88 3.18
CA LYS A 195 22.61 3.66 3.46
C LYS A 195 22.32 2.84 2.20
N MET A 196 22.08 3.50 1.06
CA MET A 196 21.91 2.82 -0.23
C MET A 196 23.20 2.12 -0.67
N LEU A 197 24.36 2.77 -0.51
CA LEU A 197 25.68 2.19 -0.81
C LEU A 197 26.00 1.01 0.12
N ASP A 198 25.70 1.12 1.41
CA ASP A 198 25.91 0.04 2.38
C ASP A 198 25.10 -1.21 2.00
N TYR A 199 23.84 -1.03 1.60
CA TYR A 199 23.00 -2.13 1.14
C TYR A 199 23.46 -2.69 -0.22
N LEU A 200 23.89 -1.82 -1.14
CA LEU A 200 24.43 -2.21 -2.44
C LEU A 200 25.63 -3.15 -2.29
N ARG A 201 26.55 -2.86 -1.35
CA ARG A 201 27.73 -3.69 -1.07
C ARG A 201 27.40 -5.10 -0.57
N GLN A 202 26.26 -5.27 0.09
CA GLN A 202 25.82 -6.54 0.66
C GLN A 202 24.91 -7.34 -0.29
N SER A 203 24.27 -6.67 -1.25
CA SER A 203 23.33 -7.29 -2.17
C SER A 203 24.06 -8.15 -3.21
N LYS A 204 23.52 -9.34 -3.45
CA LYS A 204 23.97 -10.25 -4.53
C LYS A 204 22.98 -10.31 -5.70
N GLU A 205 21.86 -9.59 -5.61
CA GLU A 205 20.80 -9.64 -6.61
C GLU A 205 20.98 -8.55 -7.67
N GLU A 206 21.20 -9.00 -8.91
CA GLU A 206 21.51 -8.15 -10.06
C GLU A 206 20.48 -7.05 -10.30
N TYR A 207 19.18 -7.38 -10.29
CA TYR A 207 18.11 -6.38 -10.46
C TYR A 207 18.17 -5.26 -9.41
N THR A 208 18.45 -5.64 -8.16
CA THR A 208 18.52 -4.68 -7.04
C THR A 208 19.75 -3.79 -7.16
N ILE A 209 20.88 -4.36 -7.59
CA ILE A 209 22.12 -3.61 -7.85
C ILE A 209 21.90 -2.56 -8.94
N ILE A 210 21.32 -2.96 -10.06
CA ILE A 210 21.04 -2.06 -11.19
C ILE A 210 20.09 -0.93 -10.75
N ASN A 211 19.00 -1.28 -10.06
CA ASN A 211 18.01 -0.30 -9.63
C ASN A 211 18.59 0.74 -8.66
N LEU A 212 19.35 0.31 -7.64
CA LEU A 212 19.95 1.21 -6.65
C LEU A 212 21.05 2.07 -7.26
N THR A 213 21.87 1.50 -8.15
CA THR A 213 22.92 2.26 -8.84
C THR A 213 22.31 3.40 -9.66
N GLY A 214 21.23 3.14 -10.39
CA GLY A 214 20.50 4.18 -11.14
C GLY A 214 19.98 5.31 -10.24
N LYS A 215 19.38 4.96 -9.08
CA LYS A 215 18.87 5.96 -8.12
C LYS A 215 19.99 6.79 -7.48
N ILE A 216 21.10 6.15 -7.11
CA ILE A 216 22.26 6.84 -6.54
C ILE A 216 22.82 7.83 -7.58
N ALA A 217 22.91 7.44 -8.85
CA ALA A 217 23.33 8.32 -9.93
C ALA A 217 22.39 9.53 -10.09
N GLU A 218 21.08 9.31 -10.09
CA GLU A 218 20.08 10.40 -10.16
C GLU A 218 20.21 11.38 -8.97
N LEU A 219 20.43 10.87 -7.75
CA LEU A 219 20.68 11.72 -6.58
C LEU A 219 22.02 12.47 -6.69
N ALA A 220 23.07 11.84 -7.22
CA ALA A 220 24.37 12.45 -7.45
C ALA A 220 24.29 13.62 -8.44
N GLU A 221 23.52 13.48 -9.51
CA GLU A 221 23.26 14.55 -10.47
C GLU A 221 22.43 15.69 -9.85
N LYS A 222 21.46 15.35 -8.99
CA LYS A 222 20.58 16.33 -8.33
C LYS A 222 21.24 17.10 -7.18
N TYR A 223 22.17 16.48 -6.46
CA TYR A 223 22.84 17.04 -5.28
C TYR A 223 24.38 16.95 -5.33
N PRO A 224 25.04 17.43 -6.41
CA PRO A 224 26.45 17.17 -6.67
C PRO A 224 27.37 17.68 -5.55
N PHE A 225 27.15 18.90 -5.06
CA PHE A 225 27.99 19.51 -4.02
C PHE A 225 27.89 18.86 -2.64
N LEU A 226 26.78 18.17 -2.36
CA LEU A 226 26.54 17.50 -1.08
C LEU A 226 27.09 16.07 -1.08
N LEU A 227 27.15 15.44 -2.25
CA LEU A 227 27.55 14.04 -2.41
C LEU A 227 29.02 13.85 -2.78
N LEU A 228 29.73 14.92 -3.20
CA LEU A 228 31.19 14.91 -3.40
C LEU A 228 32.01 14.61 -2.12
N LYS A 229 31.37 14.55 -0.96
CA LYS A 229 32.01 14.36 0.36
C LYS A 229 31.82 12.94 0.95
N ILE A 230 31.25 12.02 0.19
CA ILE A 230 30.87 10.65 0.61
C ILE A 230 31.68 9.65 -0.22
#